data_AF-S2Y019-F1
#
_entry.id   AF-S2Y019-F1
#
_cell.length_a   1.000
_cell.length_b   1.000
_cell.length_c   1.000
_cell.angle_alpha   90.00
_cell.angle_beta   90.00
_cell.angle_gamma   90.00
#
_symmetry.space_group_name_H-M   'P 1'
#
loop_
_entity.id
_entity.type
_entity.pdbx_description
1 polymer ?
#
loop_
_entity_poly.entity_id
_entity_poly.type
_entity_poly.pdbx_seq_one_letter_code
_entity_poly.pdbx_strand_id
1 'polypeptide(L)' 'MPDRQALCGILLVLHTGIHEEYLPEELGFGSGMTCWRRLAAWNEAFLGLAICLITHRDVQRLC' A
#
# COMPACT_ATOMS: atom_id res chain seq x y z
N MET A 1 -13.02 1.95 -2.69
CA MET A 1 -12.63 2.39 -1.34
C MET A 1 -11.63 3.54 -1.47
N PRO A 2 -11.81 4.67 -0.75
CA PRO A 2 -10.84 5.77 -0.69
C PRO A 2 -9.49 5.37 -0.05
N ASP A 3 -8.38 5.93 -0.55
CA ASP A 3 -7.02 5.64 -0.07
C ASP A 3 -6.81 5.91 1.41
N ARG A 4 -7.36 7.02 1.90
CA ARG A 4 -7.26 7.41 3.29
C ARG A 4 -7.85 6.35 4.22
N GLN A 5 -8.98 5.74 3.86
CA GLN A 5 -9.59 4.70 4.68
C GLN A 5 -8.72 3.43 4.70
N ALA A 6 -8.08 3.09 3.57
CA ALA A 6 -7.27 1.88 3.46
C ALA A 6 -6.01 2.03 4.28
N LEU A 7 -5.40 3.22 4.21
CA LEU A 7 -4.28 3.58 5.05
C LEU A 7 -4.64 3.54 6.54
N CYS A 8 -5.81 4.06 6.95
CA CYS A 8 -6.26 3.97 8.34
C CYS A 8 -6.42 2.52 8.81
N GLY A 9 -7.01 1.64 8.00
CA GLY A 9 -7.14 0.21 8.31
C GLY A 9 -5.79 -0.50 8.45
N ILE A 10 -4.86 -0.26 7.51
CA ILE A 10 -3.49 -0.80 7.56
C ILE A 10 -2.76 -0.31 8.82
N LEU A 11 -2.83 0.99 9.12
CA LEU A 11 -2.19 1.57 10.29
C LEU A 11 -2.76 1.01 11.59
N LEU A 12 -4.07 0.77 11.67
CA LEU A 12 -4.69 0.15 12.82
C LEU A 12 -4.13 -1.27 13.05
N VAL A 13 -4.14 -2.11 12.01
CA VAL A 13 -3.60 -3.49 12.04
C VAL A 13 -2.15 -3.49 12.51
N LEU A 14 -1.31 -2.61 11.95
CA LEU A 14 0.11 -2.52 12.31
C LEU A 14 0.32 -1.99 13.74
N HIS A 15 -0.53 -1.07 14.20
CA HIS A 15 -0.40 -0.46 15.52
C HIS A 15 -0.86 -1.39 16.64
N THR A 16 -1.95 -2.13 16.42
CA THR A 16 -2.54 -3.03 17.42
C THR A 16 -1.97 -4.45 17.33
N GLY A 17 -1.37 -4.83 16.20
CA GLY A 17 -0.85 -6.17 15.97
C GLY A 17 -1.93 -7.22 15.75
N ILE A 18 -3.19 -6.82 15.56
CA ILE A 18 -4.27 -7.75 15.23
C ILE A 18 -4.07 -8.32 13.81
N HIS A 19 -4.56 -9.53 13.55
CA HIS A 19 -4.62 -10.03 12.19
C HIS A 19 -5.66 -9.26 11.36
N GLU A 20 -5.47 -9.23 10.03
CA GLU A 20 -6.34 -8.51 9.10
C GLU A 20 -7.81 -8.94 9.13
N GLU A 21 -8.07 -10.21 9.47
CA GLU A 21 -9.40 -10.81 9.60
C GLU A 21 -10.17 -10.31 10.82
N TYR A 22 -9.48 -9.71 11.81
CA TYR A 22 -10.09 -9.12 13.00
C TYR A 22 -10.25 -7.60 12.89
N LEU A 23 -10.04 -7.02 11.70
CA LEU A 23 -10.25 -5.59 11.49
C LEU A 23 -11.75 -5.26 11.68
N PRO A 24 -12.12 -4.38 12.64
CA PRO A 24 -13.53 -4.10 12.90
C PRO A 24 -14.18 -3.38 11.71
N GLU A 25 -15.25 -3.96 11.17
CA GLU A 25 -15.97 -3.38 10.02
C GLU A 25 -16.71 -2.09 10.41
N GLU A 26 -17.08 -1.93 11.68
CA GLU A 26 -17.82 -0.77 12.19
C GLU A 26 -17.02 0.53 12.08
N LEU A 27 -15.69 0.45 11.97
CA LEU A 27 -14.79 1.60 11.79
C LEU A 27 -14.83 2.18 10.37
N GLY A 28 -15.46 1.50 9.42
CA GLY A 28 -15.60 1.98 8.04
C GLY A 28 -14.27 2.02 7.26
N PHE A 29 -13.27 1.25 7.68
CA PHE A 29 -12.00 1.07 6.95
C PHE A 29 -12.09 0.01 5.85
N GLY A 30 -13.29 -0.51 5.54
CA GLY A 30 -13.43 -1.70 4.70
C GLY A 30 -12.85 -2.95 5.35
N SER A 31 -12.81 -4.06 4.60
CA SER A 31 -12.24 -5.31 5.11
C SER A 31 -10.72 -5.29 5.09
N GLY A 32 -10.09 -6.06 5.98
CA GLY A 32 -8.64 -6.24 6.00
C GLY A 32 -8.08 -6.65 4.64
N MET A 33 -8.76 -7.58 3.96
CA MET A 33 -8.42 -8.01 2.60
C MET A 33 -8.44 -6.86 1.57
N THR A 34 -9.38 -5.91 1.69
CA THR A 34 -9.43 -4.74 0.80
C THR A 34 -8.26 -3.80 1.07
N CYS A 35 -7.94 -3.58 2.35
CA CYS A 35 -6.78 -2.80 2.77
C CYS A 35 -5.46 -3.40 2.25
N TRP A 36 -5.24 -4.71 2.42
CA TRP A 36 -4.02 -5.37 1.97
C TRP A 36 -3.89 -5.46 0.45
N ARG A 37 -4.99 -5.66 -0.29
CA ARG A 37 -4.97 -5.52 -1.75
C ARG A 37 -4.56 -4.12 -2.18
N ARG A 38 -5.00 -3.09 -1.47
CA ARG A 38 -4.61 -1.71 -1.74
C ARG A 38 -3.13 -1.46 -1.46
N LEU A 39 -2.60 -2.01 -0.36
CA LEU A 39 -1.18 -1.94 -0.06
C LEU A 39 -0.33 -2.66 -1.13
N ALA A 40 -0.74 -3.84 -1.58
CA ALA A 40 -0.06 -4.57 -2.64
C ALA A 40 0.02 -3.75 -3.94
N ALA A 41 -1.08 -3.13 -4.35
CA ALA A 41 -1.12 -2.24 -5.51
C ALA A 41 -0.19 -1.02 -5.36
N TRP A 42 -0.12 -0.43 -4.16
CA TRP A 42 0.84 0.65 -3.89
C TRP A 42 2.28 0.16 -4.00
N ASN A 43 2.59 -1.00 -3.42
CA ASN A 43 3.93 -1.57 -3.47
C ASN A 43 4.40 -1.83 -4.92
N GLU A 44 3.51 -2.38 -5.75
CA GLU A 44 3.77 -2.59 -7.18
C GLU A 44 4.02 -1.26 -7.91
N ALA A 45 3.19 -0.25 -7.66
CA ALA A 45 3.36 1.08 -8.26
C ALA A 45 4.69 1.74 -7.83
N PHE A 46 5.05 1.66 -6.55
CA PHE A 46 6.32 2.19 -6.06
C PHE A 46 7.52 1.48 -6.70
N LEU A 47 7.45 0.15 -6.84
CA LEU A 47 8.51 -0.61 -7.51
C LEU A 47 8.63 -0.22 -8.98
N GLY A 48 7.51 -0.09 -9.70
CA GLY A 48 7.50 0.35 -11.10
C GLY A 48 8.10 1.75 -11.28
N LEU A 49 7.73 2.69 -10.41
CA LEU A 49 8.31 4.04 -10.40
C LEU A 49 9.82 4.01 -10.11
N ALA A 50 10.25 3.22 -9.13
CA ALA A 50 11.66 3.08 -8.80
C ALA A 50 12.48 2.54 -9.99
N ILE A 51 11.98 1.51 -10.67
CA ILE A 51 12.61 0.96 -11.87
C ILE A 51 12.74 2.04 -12.95
N CYS A 52 11.67 2.77 -13.24
CA CYS A 52 11.67 3.85 -14.23
C CYS A 52 12.72 4.93 -13.89
N LEU A 53 12.80 5.34 -12.62
CA LEU A 53 13.77 6.35 -12.18
C LEU A 53 15.22 5.85 -12.28
N ILE A 54 15.47 4.58 -11.94
CA ILE A 54 16.79 3.98 -12.02
C ILE A 54 17.21 3.85 -13.49
N THR A 55 16.35 3.28 -14.34
CA THR A 55 16.67 3.09 -15.76
C THR A 55 16.84 4.43 -16.48
N HIS A 56 16.01 5.44 -16.19
CA HIS A 56 16.17 6.78 -16.73
C HIS A 56 17.52 7.39 -16.32
N ARG A 57 17.90 7.28 -15.04
CA ARG A 57 19.19 7.77 -14.54
C ARG A 57 20.37 7.07 -15.22
N ASP A 58 20.27 5.77 -15.43
CA ASP A 58 21.34 4.98 -16.04
C ASP A 58 21.50 5.29 -17.54
N VAL A 59 20.39 5.50 -18.26
CA VAL A 59 20.44 6.00 -19.66
C VAL A 59 21.10 7.39 -19.72
N GLN A 60 20.73 8.30 -18.83
CA GLN A 60 21.34 9.64 -18.77
C GLN A 60 22.84 9.63 -18.41
N ARG A 61 23.35 8.57 -17.78
CA ARG A 61 24.78 8.42 -17.47
C ARG A 61 25.60 7.87 -18.63
N LEU A 62 24.94 7.24 -19.60
CA LEU A 62 25.58 6.61 -20.77
C LEU A 62 25.63 7.53 -22.00
N CYS A 63 24.89 8.64 -21.99
CA CYS A 63 24.93 9.70 -23.00
C CYS A 63 25.81 10.86 -22.54
#